data_AF-A0A411PE15-F1
#
_entry.id   AF-A0A411PE15-F1
#
_cell.length_a   1.000
_cell.length_b   1.000
_cell.length_c   1.000
_cell.angle_alpha   90.00
_cell.angle_beta   90.00
_cell.angle_gamma   90.00
#
_symmetry.space_group_name_H-M   'P 1'
#
loop_
_entity.id
_entity.type
_entity.pdbx_description
1 polymer ?
#
loop_
_entity_poly.entity_id
_entity_poly.type
_entity_poly.pdbx_seq_one_letter_code
_entity_poly.pdbx_strand_id
1 'polypeptide(L)'
;MTASHFQQSLTELNEVLARFAYLWQVQAFSAKQLPWQSEFPTLAKQVWQLADDDIDELDVDQAALVEYFLPALAQDVALTNAEQLALSKLLVQGAAANGDDNSLYAFADSAPVDSVPSANEGDLAINESELSHFSAGIKGRKWQQITRFASEVTASRYYLQTKQKAHPQTNQISSRQVGQQANLQASQQPSSSAQVESMFEWCAGKGHLGRLLAKVTDKPVHSLEWQAQLCEQGQAFADKWQLSQTFSCADVFALDANPLKAKQHAVALHACGDLHVELLHHAVDANTQAVSISPCCYHLIRNANYQPLSAIAKQAKFILSKHDLQLPLQQSVIANPKQQQLRHQEIAWRLAFDSLQRDARDCDDYLPIPSVKRSQLSGEFSDFCQWAAKVKSVALPERVDWQHYLKLGLQRQRLTRRIDLIAHLFRKALEQYLVLDRCCYMEEHGYQVTVSLFCSEQITPRNTLIQAQKMSR
;
A
#
# COMPACT_ATOMS: atom_id res chain seq x y z
N MET A 1 9.12 4.90 29.86
CA MET A 1 9.76 4.57 28.57
C MET A 1 9.46 5.73 27.64
N THR A 2 10.46 6.27 26.94
CA THR A 2 10.26 7.28 25.90
C THR A 2 9.43 6.67 24.78
N ALA A 3 8.51 7.45 24.19
CA ALA A 3 7.74 6.98 23.04
C ALA A 3 8.70 6.54 21.91
N SER A 4 8.37 5.47 21.21
CA SER A 4 9.10 5.11 19.99
C SER A 4 8.89 6.22 18.95
N HIS A 5 9.75 6.29 17.96
CA HIS A 5 9.52 7.26 16.90
C HIS A 5 8.24 6.97 16.10
N PHE A 6 7.90 5.70 15.84
CA PHE A 6 6.64 5.37 15.15
C PHE A 6 5.44 5.93 15.92
N GLN A 7 5.48 5.83 17.26
CA GLN A 7 4.47 6.43 18.14
C GLN A 7 4.42 7.96 18.00
N GLN A 8 5.57 8.63 17.92
CA GLN A 8 5.65 10.08 17.72
C GLN A 8 5.07 10.50 16.36
N SER A 9 5.52 9.91 15.25
CA SER A 9 5.00 10.23 13.92
C SER A 9 3.51 9.93 13.78
N LEU A 10 3.03 8.82 14.36
CA LEU A 10 1.61 8.49 14.36
C LEU A 10 0.78 9.52 15.14
N THR A 11 1.34 10.08 16.22
CA THR A 11 0.71 11.16 16.99
C THR A 11 0.62 12.45 16.17
N GLU A 12 1.69 12.84 15.47
CA GLU A 12 1.70 14.02 14.60
C GLU A 12 0.69 13.86 13.45
N LEU A 13 0.62 12.68 12.82
CA LEU A 13 -0.36 12.39 11.77
C LEU A 13 -1.79 12.39 12.30
N ASN A 14 -2.03 11.89 13.52
CA ASN A 14 -3.34 11.97 14.18
C ASN A 14 -3.84 13.42 14.25
N GLU A 15 -2.97 14.34 14.68
CA GLU A 15 -3.31 15.75 14.81
C GLU A 15 -3.54 16.41 13.45
N VAL A 16 -2.65 16.19 12.48
CA VAL A 16 -2.75 16.76 11.13
C VAL A 16 -3.99 16.26 10.40
N LEU A 17 -4.19 14.93 10.35
CA LEU A 17 -5.34 14.35 9.66
C LEU A 17 -6.65 14.81 10.30
N ALA A 18 -6.74 14.84 11.64
CA ALA A 18 -7.91 15.39 12.34
C ALA A 18 -8.13 16.88 12.03
N ARG A 19 -7.07 17.69 12.07
CA ARG A 19 -7.15 19.14 11.83
C ARG A 19 -7.65 19.48 10.45
N PHE A 20 -7.30 18.69 9.43
CA PHE A 20 -7.64 18.95 8.04
C PHE A 20 -8.72 18.01 7.47
N ALA A 21 -9.47 17.30 8.33
CA ALA A 21 -10.47 16.31 7.93
C ALA A 21 -11.49 16.83 6.90
N TYR A 22 -11.90 18.09 6.99
CA TYR A 22 -12.83 18.72 6.03
C TYR A 22 -12.27 18.84 4.60
N LEU A 23 -10.95 18.75 4.40
CA LEU A 23 -10.33 18.79 3.06
C LEU A 23 -10.32 17.43 2.38
N TRP A 24 -10.26 16.34 3.14
CA TRP A 24 -10.03 14.99 2.60
C TRP A 24 -11.15 13.99 2.88
N GLN A 25 -11.98 14.18 3.90
CA GLN A 25 -13.20 13.38 4.15
C GLN A 25 -14.40 13.96 3.39
N VAL A 26 -14.26 14.14 2.08
CA VAL A 26 -15.26 14.77 1.22
C VAL A 26 -15.84 13.79 0.21
N GLN A 27 -17.16 13.85 0.04
CA GLN A 27 -17.88 13.15 -1.02
C GLN A 27 -18.00 14.05 -2.25
N ALA A 28 -16.96 14.11 -3.06
CA ALA A 28 -16.86 15.02 -4.20
C ALA A 28 -18.00 14.89 -5.22
N PHE A 29 -18.60 13.70 -5.36
CA PHE A 29 -19.74 13.45 -6.26
C PHE A 29 -21.05 14.15 -5.83
N SER A 30 -21.23 14.35 -4.53
CA SER A 30 -22.43 14.98 -3.94
C SER A 30 -22.32 16.50 -3.88
N ALA A 31 -21.13 17.05 -4.12
CA ALA A 31 -20.85 18.47 -3.96
C ALA A 31 -21.38 19.31 -5.14
N LYS A 32 -21.97 20.47 -4.83
CA LYS A 32 -22.43 21.48 -5.81
C LYS A 32 -21.46 22.68 -5.92
N GLN A 33 -20.56 22.80 -4.94
CA GLN A 33 -19.47 23.78 -4.87
C GLN A 33 -18.30 23.17 -4.10
N LEU A 34 -17.16 23.87 -4.00
CA LEU A 34 -16.05 23.43 -3.16
C LEU A 34 -16.53 23.43 -1.68
N PRO A 35 -16.63 22.27 -1.00
CA PRO A 35 -17.31 22.17 0.30
C PRO A 35 -16.68 23.05 1.39
N TRP A 36 -15.38 23.28 1.27
CA TRP A 36 -14.54 23.96 2.24
C TRP A 36 -14.23 25.43 1.86
N GLN A 37 -14.79 25.95 0.76
CA GLN A 37 -14.38 27.26 0.21
C GLN A 37 -14.60 28.47 1.14
N SER A 38 -15.56 28.41 2.06
CA SER A 38 -15.82 29.50 3.01
C SER A 38 -14.75 29.57 4.09
N GLU A 39 -14.21 28.41 4.48
CA GLU A 39 -13.17 28.30 5.51
C GLU A 39 -11.76 28.44 4.92
N PHE A 40 -11.56 28.07 3.65
CA PHE A 40 -10.27 28.14 2.93
C PHE A 40 -10.40 28.97 1.65
N PRO A 41 -10.67 30.29 1.76
CA PRO A 41 -10.93 31.14 0.60
C PRO A 41 -9.69 31.30 -0.29
N THR A 42 -8.49 31.34 0.28
CA THR A 42 -7.24 31.47 -0.48
C THR A 42 -6.95 30.18 -1.25
N LEU A 43 -7.10 29.03 -0.60
CA LEU A 43 -6.99 27.72 -1.25
C LEU A 43 -8.03 27.55 -2.35
N ALA A 44 -9.28 27.97 -2.11
CA ALA A 44 -10.35 27.85 -3.10
C ALA A 44 -10.04 28.67 -4.34
N LYS A 45 -9.51 29.88 -4.16
CA LYS A 45 -9.03 30.71 -5.25
C LYS A 45 -7.90 30.02 -6.03
N GLN A 46 -6.90 29.49 -5.34
CA GLN A 46 -5.77 28.78 -5.96
C GLN A 46 -6.22 27.57 -6.79
N VAL A 47 -7.16 26.77 -6.26
CA VAL A 47 -7.74 25.61 -6.95
C VAL A 47 -8.49 25.98 -8.23
N TRP A 48 -9.18 27.11 -8.24
CA TRP A 48 -9.86 27.58 -9.46
C TRP A 48 -8.93 28.29 -10.45
N GLN A 49 -7.75 28.74 -10.02
CA GLN A 49 -6.73 29.31 -10.90
C GLN A 49 -5.97 28.26 -11.71
N LEU A 50 -5.86 27.02 -11.21
CA LEU A 50 -5.29 25.90 -11.94
C LEU A 50 -6.13 25.60 -13.20
N ALA A 51 -5.48 25.50 -14.36
CA ALA A 51 -6.15 25.14 -15.61
C ALA A 51 -6.62 23.68 -15.60
N ASP A 52 -7.70 23.37 -16.32
CA ASP A 52 -8.30 22.03 -16.32
C ASP A 52 -7.39 20.94 -16.90
N ASP A 53 -6.51 21.33 -17.82
CA ASP A 53 -5.58 20.46 -18.52
C ASP A 53 -4.34 20.12 -17.67
N ASP A 54 -4.00 20.99 -16.71
CA ASP A 54 -2.84 20.82 -15.82
C ASP A 54 -3.14 19.94 -14.60
N ILE A 55 -4.43 19.70 -14.30
CA ILE A 55 -4.87 18.97 -13.09
C ILE A 55 -4.22 17.59 -12.99
N ASP A 56 -4.22 16.82 -14.08
CA ASP A 56 -3.74 15.44 -14.00
C ASP A 56 -2.22 15.35 -13.97
N GLU A 57 -1.52 16.28 -14.62
CA GLU A 57 -0.06 16.36 -14.54
C GLU A 57 0.38 16.69 -13.12
N LEU A 58 -0.27 17.68 -12.49
CA LEU A 58 -0.01 18.03 -11.10
C LEU A 58 -0.37 16.90 -10.13
N ASP A 59 -1.49 16.21 -10.36
CA ASP A 59 -1.98 15.17 -9.46
C ASP A 59 -1.07 13.92 -9.40
N VAL A 60 -0.34 13.61 -10.47
CA VAL A 60 0.56 12.44 -10.50
C VAL A 60 1.73 12.59 -9.52
N ASP A 61 2.20 13.81 -9.27
CA ASP A 61 3.35 14.09 -8.42
C ASP A 61 2.92 14.66 -7.05
N GLN A 62 3.15 13.89 -5.99
CA GLN A 62 2.83 14.32 -4.62
C GLN A 62 3.58 15.59 -4.20
N ALA A 63 4.87 15.68 -4.52
CA ALA A 63 5.69 16.81 -4.09
C ALA A 63 5.24 18.09 -4.80
N ALA A 64 5.03 18.02 -6.12
CA ALA A 64 4.53 19.15 -6.89
C ALA A 64 3.13 19.59 -6.43
N LEU A 65 2.24 18.63 -6.14
CA LEU A 65 0.90 18.90 -5.61
C LEU A 65 0.96 19.67 -4.28
N VAL A 66 1.81 19.22 -3.34
CA VAL A 66 2.01 19.88 -2.05
C VAL A 66 2.65 21.25 -2.24
N GLU A 67 3.69 21.37 -3.07
CA GLU A 67 4.36 22.64 -3.36
C GLU A 67 3.38 23.69 -3.91
N TYR A 68 2.46 23.28 -4.78
CA TYR A 68 1.50 24.17 -5.41
C TYR A 68 0.39 24.67 -4.46
N PHE A 69 -0.17 23.79 -3.62
CA PHE A 69 -1.33 24.14 -2.78
C PHE A 69 -1.00 24.51 -1.33
N LEU A 70 0.11 24.01 -0.79
CA LEU A 70 0.45 24.22 0.62
C LEU A 70 0.58 25.70 0.99
N PRO A 71 1.17 26.61 0.18
CA PRO A 71 1.24 28.03 0.54
C PRO A 71 -0.14 28.67 0.74
N ALA A 72 -1.10 28.35 -0.12
CA ALA A 72 -2.47 28.85 -0.01
C ALA A 72 -3.19 28.30 1.23
N LEU A 73 -3.01 27.01 1.51
CA LEU A 73 -3.53 26.38 2.74
C LEU A 73 -2.89 26.98 4.00
N ALA A 74 -1.56 27.18 4.00
CA ALA A 74 -0.83 27.78 5.11
C ALA A 74 -1.33 29.19 5.42
N GLN A 75 -1.66 29.97 4.39
CA GLN A 75 -2.21 31.31 4.56
C GLN A 75 -3.60 31.28 5.22
N ASP A 76 -4.50 30.40 4.78
CA ASP A 76 -5.86 30.31 5.33
C ASP A 76 -5.88 29.88 6.81
N VAL A 77 -4.89 29.07 7.25
CA VAL A 77 -4.79 28.63 8.65
C VAL A 77 -3.66 29.30 9.45
N ALA A 78 -3.07 30.36 8.89
CA ALA A 78 -1.99 31.16 9.48
C ALA A 78 -0.82 30.33 10.04
N LEU A 79 -0.31 29.36 9.27
CA LEU A 79 0.88 28.61 9.66
C LEU A 79 2.13 29.50 9.64
N THR A 80 2.99 29.32 10.63
CA THR A 80 4.38 29.80 10.57
C THR A 80 5.17 29.02 9.52
N ASN A 81 6.30 29.58 9.06
CA ASN A 81 7.20 28.88 8.13
C ASN A 81 7.67 27.51 8.67
N ALA A 82 7.87 27.41 9.99
CA ALA A 82 8.28 26.16 10.64
C ALA A 82 7.16 25.10 10.60
N GLU A 83 5.92 25.49 10.90
CA GLU A 83 4.77 24.60 10.83
C GLU A 83 4.46 24.19 9.38
N GLN A 84 4.60 25.11 8.42
CA GLN A 84 4.43 24.80 7.01
C GLN A 84 5.47 23.78 6.54
N LEU A 85 6.73 23.92 6.95
CA LEU A 85 7.78 22.95 6.62
C LEU A 85 7.49 21.57 7.25
N ALA A 86 7.02 21.54 8.50
CA ALA A 86 6.64 20.30 9.17
C ALA A 86 5.45 19.62 8.46
N LEU A 87 4.42 20.38 8.09
CA LEU A 87 3.28 19.87 7.34
C LEU A 87 3.69 19.35 5.96
N SER A 88 4.54 20.08 5.24
CA SER A 88 5.08 19.64 3.94
C SER A 88 5.73 18.26 4.04
N LYS A 89 6.58 18.05 5.05
CA LYS A 89 7.23 16.76 5.30
C LYS A 89 6.20 15.65 5.49
N LEU A 90 5.19 15.85 6.34
CA LEU A 90 4.14 14.86 6.59
C LEU A 90 3.28 14.55 5.36
N LEU A 91 3.07 15.54 4.46
CA LEU A 91 2.27 15.35 3.25
C LEU A 91 3.07 14.72 2.10
N VAL A 92 4.39 14.89 2.06
CA VAL A 92 5.24 14.37 0.97
C VAL A 92 5.88 13.03 1.33
N GLN A 93 6.34 12.86 2.57
CA GLN A 93 7.09 11.69 2.98
C GLN A 93 6.19 10.45 3.05
N GLY A 94 6.70 9.34 2.51
CA GLY A 94 6.13 8.01 2.73
C GLY A 94 6.66 7.39 4.01
N ALA A 95 6.01 6.32 4.49
CA ALA A 95 6.39 5.65 5.75
C ALA A 95 7.84 5.13 5.81
N ALA A 96 8.50 4.97 4.66
CA ALA A 96 9.88 4.49 4.54
C ALA A 96 10.91 5.60 4.20
N ALA A 97 10.49 6.85 4.00
CA ALA A 97 11.31 7.93 3.44
C ALA A 97 12.20 8.68 4.46
N ASN A 98 12.35 8.17 5.68
CA ASN A 98 13.20 8.79 6.70
C ASN A 98 14.68 8.37 6.59
N GLY A 99 15.16 8.20 5.35
CA GLY A 99 16.45 7.60 5.03
C GLY A 99 17.64 8.55 4.90
N ASP A 100 17.44 9.87 4.80
CA ASP A 100 18.56 10.78 4.48
C ASP A 100 18.89 11.80 5.59
N ASP A 101 20.19 11.80 5.92
CA ASP A 101 21.01 12.68 6.76
C ASP A 101 20.78 12.79 8.28
N ASN A 102 19.87 12.02 8.87
CA ASN A 102 19.90 11.78 10.33
C ASN A 102 19.22 10.45 10.70
N SER A 103 19.88 9.34 10.34
CA SER A 103 19.45 7.96 10.57
C SER A 103 18.90 7.72 11.99
N LEU A 104 17.57 7.55 12.10
CA LEU A 104 16.87 7.15 13.33
C LEU A 104 16.04 5.86 13.16
N TYR A 105 16.01 5.21 11.98
CA TYR A 105 15.29 3.93 11.74
C TYR A 105 16.16 2.73 11.39
N ALA A 106 17.48 2.91 11.30
CA ALA A 106 18.40 1.80 11.15
C ALA A 106 18.93 1.38 12.52
N PHE A 107 18.74 0.12 12.89
CA PHE A 107 19.70 -0.51 13.78
C PHE A 107 21.06 -0.44 13.11
N ALA A 108 22.07 0.01 13.85
CA ALA A 108 23.46 0.12 13.40
C ALA A 108 23.95 -1.20 12.81
N ASP A 109 23.86 -1.31 11.47
CA ASP A 109 24.60 -2.20 10.56
C ASP A 109 24.05 -2.18 9.11
N SER A 110 23.01 -1.41 8.78
CA SER A 110 22.63 -1.18 7.37
C SER A 110 23.44 -0.03 6.77
N ALA A 111 24.19 -0.31 5.69
CA ALA A 111 24.93 0.65 4.90
C ALA A 111 24.03 1.77 4.31
N PRO A 112 24.59 2.96 3.97
CA PRO A 112 23.83 4.14 3.57
C PRO A 112 22.97 3.93 2.32
N VAL A 113 21.78 4.54 2.30
CA VAL A 113 20.77 4.48 1.24
C VAL A 113 20.95 5.63 0.25
N ASP A 114 22.15 5.82 -0.28
CA ASP A 114 22.31 6.59 -1.51
C ASP A 114 22.26 5.60 -2.67
N SER A 115 21.16 5.65 -3.42
CA SER A 115 20.64 4.62 -4.31
C SER A 115 19.90 3.51 -3.57
N VAL A 116 18.58 3.45 -3.74
CA VAL A 116 17.90 2.15 -3.85
C VAL A 116 18.74 1.40 -4.88
N PRO A 117 19.49 0.33 -4.52
CA PRO A 117 20.10 -0.48 -5.54
C PRO A 117 18.94 -0.87 -6.44
N SER A 118 19.08 -0.70 -7.75
CA SER A 118 18.38 -1.59 -8.65
C SER A 118 18.85 -2.98 -8.24
N ALA A 119 18.22 -3.58 -7.21
CA ALA A 119 18.26 -4.99 -7.00
C ALA A 119 17.97 -5.51 -8.40
N ASN A 120 18.88 -6.22 -9.05
CA ASN A 120 18.52 -6.81 -10.33
C ASN A 120 17.62 -8.01 -10.01
N GLU A 121 17.01 -8.66 -11.00
CA GLU A 121 16.35 -9.96 -10.74
C GLU A 121 17.34 -11.02 -10.16
N GLY A 122 18.64 -10.68 -10.06
CA GLY A 122 19.75 -11.52 -9.56
C GLY A 122 20.15 -11.40 -8.09
N ASP A 123 19.41 -10.73 -7.20
CA ASP A 123 19.72 -10.75 -5.74
C ASP A 123 19.21 -12.00 -5.03
N LEU A 124 18.20 -12.67 -5.61
CA LEU A 124 17.91 -14.05 -5.24
C LEU A 124 18.98 -14.92 -5.90
N ALA A 125 19.67 -15.75 -5.12
CA ALA A 125 20.72 -16.65 -5.61
C ALA A 125 20.16 -17.83 -6.45
N ILE A 126 19.31 -17.52 -7.43
CA ILE A 126 18.69 -18.43 -8.40
C ILE A 126 19.10 -17.92 -9.79
N ASN A 127 19.48 -18.82 -10.69
CA ASN A 127 19.81 -18.43 -12.06
C ASN A 127 18.54 -18.00 -12.84
N GLU A 128 18.73 -17.23 -13.91
CA GLU A 128 17.64 -16.63 -14.70
C GLU A 128 16.74 -17.68 -15.38
N SER A 129 17.31 -18.81 -15.79
CA SER A 129 16.56 -19.91 -16.41
C SER A 129 15.65 -20.63 -15.39
N GLU A 130 16.09 -20.85 -14.16
CA GLU A 130 15.27 -21.38 -13.07
C GLU A 130 14.18 -20.40 -12.65
N LEU A 131 14.48 -19.09 -12.55
CA LEU A 131 13.48 -18.06 -12.23
C LEU A 131 12.30 -18.05 -13.20
N SER A 132 12.55 -18.33 -14.48
CA SER A 132 11.49 -18.41 -15.50
C SER A 132 10.46 -19.51 -15.18
N HIS A 133 10.87 -20.63 -14.57
CA HIS A 133 9.98 -21.72 -14.16
C HIS A 133 9.07 -21.30 -13.00
N PHE A 134 9.58 -20.53 -12.04
CA PHE A 134 8.79 -20.05 -10.90
C PHE A 134 7.78 -18.94 -11.28
N SER A 135 8.04 -18.21 -12.36
CA SER A 135 7.12 -17.21 -12.93
C SER A 135 5.94 -17.82 -13.71
N ALA A 136 5.85 -19.15 -13.85
CA ALA A 136 4.81 -19.78 -14.67
C ALA A 136 3.39 -19.38 -14.20
N GLY A 137 2.65 -18.65 -15.05
CA GLY A 137 1.31 -18.15 -14.75
C GLY A 137 1.26 -16.74 -14.14
N ILE A 138 2.41 -16.08 -13.93
CA ILE A 138 2.51 -14.71 -13.44
C ILE A 138 3.66 -13.95 -14.13
N LYS A 139 3.35 -12.80 -14.76
CA LYS A 139 4.35 -12.05 -15.55
C LYS A 139 4.29 -10.55 -15.27
N GLY A 140 5.31 -9.84 -15.74
CA GLY A 140 5.40 -8.38 -15.66
C GLY A 140 5.48 -7.88 -14.22
N ARG A 141 4.86 -6.73 -13.94
CA ARG A 141 4.94 -6.04 -12.64
C ARG A 141 4.58 -6.92 -11.45
N LYS A 142 3.61 -7.85 -11.60
CA LYS A 142 3.24 -8.76 -10.51
C LYS A 142 4.36 -9.72 -10.13
N TRP A 143 5.10 -10.24 -11.11
CA TRP A 143 6.24 -11.10 -10.83
C TRP A 143 7.41 -10.31 -10.23
N GLN A 144 7.67 -9.11 -10.75
CA GLN A 144 8.67 -8.20 -10.19
C GLN A 144 8.38 -7.85 -8.73
N GLN A 145 7.11 -7.65 -8.35
CA GLN A 145 6.76 -7.43 -6.94
C GLN A 145 7.09 -8.64 -6.06
N ILE A 146 6.77 -9.85 -6.52
CA ILE A 146 7.06 -11.08 -5.76
C ILE A 146 8.56 -11.27 -5.57
N THR A 147 9.36 -11.13 -6.62
CA THR A 147 10.81 -11.35 -6.54
C THR A 147 11.48 -10.32 -5.64
N ARG A 148 11.08 -9.06 -5.74
CA ARG A 148 11.56 -7.95 -4.90
C ARG A 148 11.21 -8.15 -3.43
N PHE A 149 9.95 -8.45 -3.15
CA PHE A 149 9.50 -8.71 -1.78
C PHE A 149 10.21 -9.93 -1.18
N ALA A 150 10.36 -11.02 -1.95
CA ALA A 150 11.09 -12.19 -1.49
C ALA A 150 12.57 -11.88 -1.22
N SER A 151 13.21 -11.04 -2.03
CA SER A 151 14.59 -10.61 -1.83
C SER A 151 14.77 -9.89 -0.48
N GLU A 152 13.93 -8.90 -0.18
CA GLU A 152 13.98 -8.20 1.12
C GLU A 152 13.70 -9.12 2.31
N VAL A 153 12.70 -10.01 2.18
CA VAL A 153 12.38 -11.00 3.21
C VAL A 153 13.58 -11.90 3.50
N THR A 154 14.33 -12.31 2.47
CA THR A 154 15.46 -13.22 2.61
C THR A 154 16.80 -12.53 2.90
N ALA A 155 16.93 -11.24 2.62
CA ALA A 155 18.08 -10.44 3.05
C ALA A 155 18.11 -10.21 4.57
N SER A 156 16.97 -10.38 5.24
CA SER A 156 16.88 -10.26 6.69
C SER A 156 17.81 -11.24 7.44
N ARG A 157 18.26 -10.81 8.62
CA ARG A 157 19.21 -11.56 9.48
C ARG A 157 18.82 -13.01 9.81
N TYR A 158 17.55 -13.40 9.61
CA TYR A 158 17.11 -14.79 9.82
C TYR A 158 17.75 -15.79 8.85
N TYR A 159 18.20 -15.34 7.68
CA TYR A 159 18.62 -16.21 6.57
C TYR A 159 20.09 -16.06 6.19
N LEU A 160 20.81 -15.05 6.72
CA LEU A 160 22.20 -14.73 6.37
C LEU A 160 23.25 -15.76 6.85
N GLN A 161 22.86 -16.82 7.57
CA GLN A 161 23.81 -17.80 8.12
C GLN A 161 24.18 -18.96 7.18
N THR A 162 23.55 -19.10 6.00
CA THR A 162 23.72 -20.29 5.15
C THR A 162 24.88 -20.21 4.14
N LYS A 163 25.53 -19.06 3.92
CA LYS A 163 26.54 -18.92 2.84
C LYS A 163 28.02 -19.04 3.24
N GLN A 164 28.38 -19.15 4.52
CA GLN A 164 29.80 -19.28 4.91
C GLN A 164 30.36 -20.72 4.93
N LYS A 165 29.59 -21.77 4.58
CA LYS A 165 30.03 -23.17 4.70
C LYS A 165 30.10 -24.00 3.41
N ALA A 166 30.20 -23.38 2.23
CA ALA A 166 30.36 -24.13 0.99
C ALA A 166 31.46 -23.57 0.07
N HIS A 167 32.72 -23.65 0.52
CA HIS A 167 33.87 -23.77 -0.37
C HIS A 167 34.89 -24.71 0.29
N PRO A 168 35.14 -25.92 -0.24
CA PRO A 168 36.32 -26.66 0.12
C PRO A 168 37.52 -25.92 -0.49
N GLN A 169 38.24 -25.17 0.34
CA GLN A 169 39.55 -24.66 -0.06
C GLN A 169 40.47 -25.86 -0.27
N THR A 170 40.79 -26.14 -1.54
CA THR A 170 41.91 -26.98 -1.92
C THR A 170 43.19 -26.32 -1.41
N ASN A 171 43.77 -26.89 -0.35
CA ASN A 171 45.10 -26.55 0.12
C ASN A 171 46.13 -26.93 -0.94
N GLN A 172 46.66 -25.94 -1.65
CA GLN A 172 48.03 -26.02 -2.19
C GLN A 172 48.91 -25.10 -1.34
N ILE A 173 49.75 -25.77 -0.55
CA ILE A 173 50.84 -25.18 0.21
C ILE A 173 51.89 -24.69 -0.79
N SER A 174 52.18 -23.39 -0.77
CA SER A 174 53.44 -22.84 -1.26
C SER A 174 53.90 -21.77 -0.30
N SER A 175 55.08 -22.01 0.25
CA SER A 175 55.81 -21.23 1.24
C SER A 175 56.13 -19.80 0.80
N ARG A 176 55.94 -18.81 1.68
CA ARG A 176 57.02 -18.00 2.29
C ARG A 176 56.47 -16.73 2.98
N GLN A 177 57.15 -16.40 4.08
CA GLN A 177 57.23 -15.15 4.81
C GLN A 177 56.29 -14.93 6.01
N VAL A 178 56.95 -15.06 7.17
CA VAL A 178 56.59 -14.66 8.52
C VAL A 178 56.64 -13.13 8.62
N GLY A 179 55.60 -12.53 9.20
CA GLY A 179 55.59 -11.11 9.58
C GLY A 179 54.42 -10.85 10.54
N GLN A 180 54.75 -10.65 11.81
CA GLN A 180 53.86 -10.43 12.95
C GLN A 180 52.87 -9.27 12.75
N GLN A 181 51.62 -9.46 13.16
CA GLN A 181 50.99 -8.65 14.22
C GLN A 181 49.63 -9.27 14.60
N ALA A 182 49.61 -9.91 15.76
CA ALA A 182 48.40 -10.21 16.47
C ALA A 182 47.80 -8.88 16.96
N ASN A 183 46.56 -8.60 16.58
CA ASN A 183 45.73 -7.69 17.36
C ASN A 183 44.34 -8.28 17.56
N LEU A 184 43.97 -8.36 18.83
CA LEU A 184 42.74 -8.91 19.34
C LEU A 184 41.56 -8.04 18.91
N GLN A 185 40.75 -8.53 17.98
CA GLN A 185 39.33 -8.22 17.94
C GLN A 185 38.57 -9.54 18.08
N ALA A 186 38.35 -9.92 19.33
CA ALA A 186 37.18 -10.71 19.67
C ALA A 186 35.96 -9.81 19.46
N SER A 187 35.55 -9.62 18.21
CA SER A 187 34.23 -9.11 17.88
C SER A 187 33.24 -10.14 18.37
N GLN A 188 32.47 -9.72 19.36
CA GLN A 188 31.43 -10.46 20.04
C GLN A 188 30.58 -11.20 19.02
N GLN A 189 30.53 -12.53 19.11
CA GLN A 189 29.53 -13.28 18.38
C GLN A 189 28.14 -12.78 18.79
N PRO A 190 27.24 -12.46 17.85
CA PRO A 190 25.88 -12.11 18.21
C PRO A 190 25.26 -13.28 18.97
N SER A 191 24.80 -12.98 20.18
CA SER A 191 23.97 -13.83 21.02
C SER A 191 22.88 -14.50 20.18
N SER A 192 22.73 -15.82 20.32
CA SER A 192 21.86 -16.72 19.53
C SER A 192 20.69 -16.02 18.83
N SER A 193 20.83 -15.75 17.53
CA SER A 193 19.73 -15.27 16.69
C SER A 193 18.60 -16.30 16.73
N ALA A 194 17.41 -15.91 17.17
CA ALA A 194 16.24 -16.79 17.15
C ALA A 194 16.00 -17.32 15.72
N GLN A 195 16.16 -18.63 15.54
CA GLN A 195 16.21 -19.25 14.22
C GLN A 195 14.79 -19.55 13.73
N VAL A 196 14.41 -19.00 12.58
CA VAL A 196 13.17 -19.35 11.89
C VAL A 196 13.28 -20.79 11.39
N GLU A 197 12.34 -21.66 11.75
CA GLU A 197 12.33 -23.08 11.37
C GLU A 197 11.52 -23.34 10.09
N SER A 198 10.45 -22.58 9.87
CA SER A 198 9.58 -22.68 8.70
C SER A 198 8.94 -21.33 8.35
N MET A 199 8.36 -21.24 7.16
CA MET A 199 7.63 -20.05 6.72
C MET A 199 6.14 -20.33 6.57
N PHE A 200 5.33 -19.28 6.72
CA PHE A 200 3.89 -19.34 6.55
C PHE A 200 3.44 -18.25 5.56
N GLU A 201 2.98 -18.63 4.38
CA GLU A 201 2.44 -17.72 3.36
C GLU A 201 0.93 -17.53 3.60
N TRP A 202 0.53 -16.31 3.93
CA TRP A 202 -0.83 -15.94 4.26
C TRP A 202 -1.57 -15.38 3.04
N CYS A 203 -2.78 -15.89 2.76
CA CYS A 203 -3.54 -15.56 1.55
C CYS A 203 -2.74 -15.83 0.26
N ALA A 204 -2.30 -17.08 0.12
CA ALA A 204 -1.27 -17.49 -0.83
C ALA A 204 -1.70 -17.46 -2.31
N GLY A 205 -3.00 -17.50 -2.62
CA GLY A 205 -3.48 -17.78 -3.97
C GLY A 205 -2.88 -19.10 -4.49
N LYS A 206 -2.14 -19.04 -5.59
CA LYS A 206 -1.43 -20.21 -6.15
C LYS A 206 -0.05 -20.47 -5.50
N GLY A 207 0.31 -19.70 -4.46
CA GLY A 207 1.57 -19.79 -3.74
C GLY A 207 2.80 -19.44 -4.58
N HIS A 208 2.72 -18.35 -5.34
CA HIS A 208 3.86 -17.86 -6.15
C HIS A 208 4.99 -17.28 -5.31
N LEU A 209 4.68 -16.64 -4.17
CA LEU A 209 5.70 -16.16 -3.25
C LEU A 209 6.24 -17.34 -2.44
N GLY A 210 5.37 -18.23 -1.93
CA GLY A 210 5.79 -19.39 -1.16
C GLY A 210 6.71 -20.36 -1.90
N ARG A 211 6.47 -20.64 -3.19
CA ARG A 211 7.36 -21.48 -4.00
C ARG A 211 8.76 -20.89 -4.16
N LEU A 212 8.83 -19.57 -4.31
CA LEU A 212 10.07 -18.85 -4.46
C LEU A 212 10.84 -18.90 -3.15
N LEU A 213 10.17 -18.57 -2.04
CA LEU A 213 10.71 -18.61 -0.69
C LEU A 213 11.20 -20.01 -0.29
N ALA A 214 10.45 -21.07 -0.60
CA ALA A 214 10.84 -22.46 -0.37
C ALA A 214 12.18 -22.76 -1.07
N LYS A 215 12.32 -22.33 -2.33
CA LYS A 215 13.55 -22.52 -3.10
C LYS A 215 14.73 -21.69 -2.58
N VAL A 216 14.53 -20.41 -2.24
CA VAL A 216 15.64 -19.52 -1.86
C VAL A 216 16.11 -19.69 -0.41
N THR A 217 15.23 -20.14 0.48
CA THR A 217 15.55 -20.31 1.90
C THR A 217 15.87 -21.76 2.28
N ASP A 218 15.51 -22.72 1.43
CA ASP A 218 15.51 -24.16 1.73
C ASP A 218 14.72 -24.51 3.01
N LYS A 219 13.72 -23.69 3.36
CA LYS A 219 12.83 -23.93 4.49
C LYS A 219 11.47 -24.44 4.03
N PRO A 220 10.81 -25.29 4.84
CA PRO A 220 9.42 -25.65 4.60
C PRO A 220 8.52 -24.41 4.62
N VAL A 221 7.67 -24.29 3.61
CA VAL A 221 6.65 -23.25 3.48
C VAL A 221 5.26 -23.87 3.57
N HIS A 222 4.41 -23.34 4.44
CA HIS A 222 2.98 -23.66 4.44
C HIS A 222 2.18 -22.48 3.90
N SER A 223 1.28 -22.75 2.96
CA SER A 223 0.55 -21.73 2.19
C SER A 223 -0.95 -21.84 2.48
N LEU A 224 -1.52 -20.82 3.13
CA LEU A 224 -2.94 -20.77 3.49
C LEU A 224 -3.71 -19.97 2.44
N GLU A 225 -4.77 -20.55 1.88
CA GLU A 225 -5.60 -19.91 0.86
C GLU A 225 -7.07 -20.35 1.03
N TRP A 226 -8.04 -19.49 0.73
CA TRP A 226 -9.46 -19.79 0.96
C TRP A 226 -10.14 -20.49 -0.22
N GLN A 227 -9.61 -20.32 -1.44
CA GLN A 227 -10.11 -20.98 -2.64
C GLN A 227 -9.43 -22.34 -2.83
N ALA A 228 -10.18 -23.43 -2.59
CA ALA A 228 -9.71 -24.80 -2.76
C ALA A 228 -9.03 -25.06 -4.11
N GLN A 229 -9.60 -24.53 -5.20
CA GLN A 229 -9.04 -24.67 -6.55
C GLN A 229 -7.65 -24.05 -6.70
N LEU A 230 -7.36 -22.94 -6.00
CA LEU A 230 -6.04 -22.31 -6.01
C LEU A 230 -5.03 -23.13 -5.19
N CYS A 231 -5.46 -23.70 -4.07
CA CYS A 231 -4.66 -24.63 -3.27
C CYS A 231 -4.26 -25.87 -4.09
N GLU A 232 -5.21 -26.50 -4.79
CA GLU A 232 -4.96 -27.65 -5.66
C GLU A 232 -3.95 -27.33 -6.77
N GLN A 233 -4.10 -26.17 -7.43
CA GLN A 233 -3.16 -25.71 -8.45
C GLN A 233 -1.77 -25.44 -7.89
N GLY A 234 -1.70 -24.86 -6.68
CA GLY A 234 -0.46 -24.62 -5.96
C GLY A 234 0.25 -25.91 -5.58
N GLN A 235 -0.47 -26.85 -4.97
CA GLN A 235 0.07 -28.15 -4.54
C GLN A 235 0.56 -28.97 -5.74
N ALA A 236 -0.22 -29.05 -6.82
CA ALA A 236 0.20 -29.75 -8.03
C ALA A 236 1.49 -29.16 -8.64
N PHE A 237 1.70 -27.85 -8.52
CA PHE A 237 2.95 -27.22 -8.93
C PHE A 237 4.09 -27.59 -7.98
N ALA A 238 3.88 -27.48 -6.66
CA ALA A 238 4.89 -27.83 -5.66
C ALA A 238 5.36 -29.29 -5.82
N ASP A 239 4.43 -30.23 -6.01
CA ASP A 239 4.71 -31.66 -6.19
C ASP A 239 5.51 -31.91 -7.48
N LYS A 240 5.09 -31.29 -8.59
CA LYS A 240 5.76 -31.42 -9.89
C LYS A 240 7.22 -30.98 -9.83
N TRP A 241 7.52 -29.97 -9.04
CA TRP A 241 8.85 -29.37 -8.91
C TRP A 241 9.58 -29.78 -7.62
N GLN A 242 9.03 -30.71 -6.85
CA GLN A 242 9.58 -31.21 -5.59
C GLN A 242 9.95 -30.08 -4.60
N LEU A 243 9.10 -29.06 -4.50
CA LEU A 243 9.32 -27.93 -3.59
C LEU A 243 8.83 -28.28 -2.20
N SER A 244 9.55 -27.79 -1.17
CA SER A 244 9.13 -27.88 0.24
C SER A 244 8.01 -26.87 0.54
N GLN A 245 6.91 -26.97 -0.19
CA GLN A 245 5.72 -26.13 -0.04
C GLN A 245 4.48 -27.01 0.09
N THR A 246 3.64 -26.71 1.07
CA THR A 246 2.35 -27.37 1.31
C THR A 246 1.23 -26.35 1.36
N PHE A 247 -0.01 -26.78 1.10
CA PHE A 247 -1.19 -25.92 1.09
C PHE A 247 -2.25 -26.39 2.09
N SER A 248 -3.03 -25.45 2.62
CA SER A 248 -4.30 -25.73 3.30
C SER A 248 -5.38 -24.75 2.86
N CYS A 249 -6.62 -25.24 2.80
CA CYS A 249 -7.78 -24.46 2.42
C CYS A 249 -8.51 -23.94 3.66
N ALA A 250 -8.50 -22.64 3.92
CA ALA A 250 -9.24 -22.04 5.04
C ALA A 250 -9.62 -20.59 4.80
N ASP A 251 -10.76 -20.18 5.35
CA ASP A 251 -11.13 -18.77 5.49
C ASP A 251 -10.47 -18.20 6.75
N VAL A 252 -9.58 -17.23 6.56
CA VAL A 252 -8.85 -16.60 7.65
C VAL A 252 -9.74 -15.82 8.62
N PHE A 253 -10.95 -15.44 8.21
CA PHE A 253 -11.93 -14.78 9.08
C PHE A 253 -12.75 -15.75 9.93
N ALA A 254 -12.59 -17.06 9.73
CA ALA A 254 -13.36 -18.12 10.38
C ALA A 254 -12.47 -19.32 10.74
N LEU A 255 -11.28 -19.06 11.29
CA LEU A 255 -10.34 -20.11 11.73
C LEU A 255 -10.75 -20.71 13.08
N ASP A 256 -10.77 -22.04 13.16
CA ASP A 256 -11.04 -22.76 14.42
C ASP A 256 -9.87 -22.71 15.42
N ALA A 257 -8.65 -22.55 14.92
CA ALA A 257 -7.43 -22.47 15.70
C ALA A 257 -6.39 -21.58 15.01
N ASN A 258 -5.50 -20.97 15.79
CA ASN A 258 -4.41 -20.16 15.25
C ASN A 258 -3.43 -21.06 14.47
N PRO A 259 -3.22 -20.85 13.17
CA PRO A 259 -2.37 -21.70 12.35
C PRO A 259 -0.87 -21.36 12.47
N LEU A 260 -0.53 -20.22 13.10
CA LEU A 260 0.83 -19.74 13.25
C LEU A 260 1.52 -20.32 14.48
N LYS A 261 2.86 -20.37 14.42
CA LYS A 261 3.72 -20.91 15.48
C LYS A 261 4.86 -19.95 15.81
N ALA A 262 5.34 -20.04 17.04
CA ALA A 262 6.40 -19.18 17.55
C ALA A 262 7.66 -19.13 16.68
N LYS A 263 8.15 -20.26 16.15
CA LYS A 263 9.40 -20.30 15.35
C LYS A 263 9.21 -20.16 13.84
N GLN A 264 8.19 -19.43 13.42
CA GLN A 264 7.88 -19.20 12.00
C GLN A 264 8.17 -17.78 11.54
N HIS A 265 8.37 -17.64 10.23
CA HIS A 265 8.28 -16.36 9.54
C HIS A 265 7.00 -16.33 8.71
N ALA A 266 6.02 -15.54 9.16
CA ALA A 266 4.80 -15.31 8.41
C ALA A 266 4.98 -14.20 7.38
N VAL A 267 4.53 -14.44 6.14
CA VAL A 267 4.72 -13.52 5.02
C VAL A 267 3.40 -13.25 4.31
N ALA A 268 3.16 -12.00 3.92
CA ALA A 268 1.96 -11.63 3.15
C ALA A 268 2.17 -10.41 2.25
N LEU A 269 2.33 -10.65 0.95
CA LEU A 269 2.46 -9.58 -0.05
C LEU A 269 1.09 -8.99 -0.46
N HIS A 270 0.05 -9.82 -0.62
CA HIS A 270 -1.26 -9.39 -1.12
C HIS A 270 -2.44 -9.84 -0.23
N ALA A 271 -2.24 -9.88 1.09
CA ALA A 271 -3.33 -10.07 2.05
C ALA A 271 -4.04 -8.73 2.31
N CYS A 272 -4.75 -8.24 1.30
CA CYS A 272 -5.37 -6.92 1.27
C CYS A 272 -6.32 -6.61 2.46
N GLY A 273 -6.25 -5.39 3.00
CA GLY A 273 -7.19 -4.87 3.99
C GLY A 273 -7.15 -5.60 5.33
N ASP A 274 -8.31 -6.07 5.80
CA ASP A 274 -8.41 -6.79 7.09
C ASP A 274 -7.70 -8.15 7.07
N LEU A 275 -7.37 -8.71 5.90
CA LEU A 275 -6.59 -9.95 5.82
C LEU A 275 -5.19 -9.79 6.43
N HIS A 276 -4.55 -8.62 6.28
CA HIS A 276 -3.30 -8.31 6.99
C HIS A 276 -3.53 -8.13 8.49
N VAL A 277 -4.67 -7.56 8.88
CA VAL A 277 -5.00 -7.33 10.30
C VAL A 277 -5.14 -8.66 11.03
N GLU A 278 -5.88 -9.62 10.47
CA GLU A 278 -6.00 -10.97 11.05
C GLU A 278 -4.64 -11.66 11.17
N LEU A 279 -3.77 -11.54 10.15
CA LEU A 279 -2.41 -12.06 10.24
C LEU A 279 -1.63 -11.46 11.42
N LEU A 280 -1.71 -10.15 11.63
CA LEU A 280 -1.02 -9.48 12.73
C LEU A 280 -1.55 -9.93 14.10
N HIS A 281 -2.87 -10.07 14.26
CA HIS A 281 -3.47 -10.60 15.48
C HIS A 281 -2.99 -12.04 15.77
N HIS A 282 -3.12 -12.93 14.80
CA HIS A 282 -2.66 -14.31 14.95
C HIS A 282 -1.15 -14.41 15.22
N ALA A 283 -0.33 -13.57 14.58
CA ALA A 283 1.10 -13.59 14.78
C ALA A 283 1.50 -13.16 16.20
N VAL A 284 0.85 -12.11 16.71
CA VAL A 284 1.02 -11.65 18.09
C VAL A 284 0.63 -12.74 19.08
N ASP A 285 -0.55 -13.36 18.90
CA ASP A 285 -1.05 -14.41 19.80
C ASP A 285 -0.12 -15.63 19.83
N ALA A 286 0.42 -16.02 18.67
CA ALA A 286 1.34 -17.14 18.55
C ALA A 286 2.79 -16.79 18.94
N ASN A 287 3.09 -15.53 19.23
CA ASN A 287 4.45 -15.00 19.37
C ASN A 287 5.36 -15.40 18.19
N THR A 288 4.80 -15.36 16.97
CA THR A 288 5.50 -15.72 15.73
C THR A 288 6.79 -14.93 15.59
N GLN A 289 7.89 -15.61 15.29
CA GLN A 289 9.25 -15.07 15.35
C GLN A 289 9.44 -13.87 14.43
N ALA A 290 8.87 -13.94 13.23
CA ALA A 290 9.02 -12.90 12.22
C ALA A 290 7.72 -12.73 11.42
N VAL A 291 7.42 -11.48 11.06
CA VAL A 291 6.30 -11.13 10.17
C VAL A 291 6.82 -10.16 9.12
N SER A 292 6.57 -10.43 7.85
CA SER A 292 6.85 -9.50 6.75
C SER A 292 5.58 -9.27 5.91
N ILE A 293 5.11 -8.03 5.82
CA ILE A 293 3.89 -7.68 5.10
C ILE A 293 4.06 -6.44 4.24
N SER A 294 3.30 -6.35 3.15
CA SER A 294 3.16 -5.11 2.37
C SER A 294 1.70 -4.68 2.26
N PRO A 295 1.22 -3.82 3.17
CA PRO A 295 -0.17 -3.32 3.13
C PRO A 295 -0.43 -2.51 1.87
N CYS A 296 -1.56 -2.75 1.20
CA CYS A 296 -1.87 -2.05 -0.06
C CYS A 296 -3.35 -1.74 -0.31
N CYS A 297 -4.30 -2.61 0.02
CA CYS A 297 -5.74 -2.37 -0.24
C CYS A 297 -6.51 -1.95 1.04
N TYR A 298 -6.21 -0.78 1.59
CA TYR A 298 -6.75 -0.40 2.91
C TYR A 298 -8.28 -0.36 3.01
N HIS A 299 -9.00 -0.08 1.92
CA HIS A 299 -10.47 -0.07 1.88
C HIS A 299 -11.16 -1.44 2.02
N LEU A 300 -10.43 -2.55 1.87
CA LEU A 300 -10.98 -3.91 1.94
C LEU A 300 -11.14 -4.37 3.40
N ILE A 301 -11.99 -3.64 4.13
CA ILE A 301 -12.36 -3.91 5.52
C ILE A 301 -13.76 -4.54 5.62
N ARG A 302 -13.98 -5.35 6.66
CA ARG A 302 -15.26 -6.00 6.97
C ARG A 302 -16.27 -4.98 7.50
N ASN A 303 -15.83 -4.17 8.46
CA ASN A 303 -16.66 -3.17 9.11
C ASN A 303 -16.95 -1.97 8.19
N ALA A 304 -17.93 -1.15 8.54
CA ALA A 304 -18.20 0.09 7.82
C ALA A 304 -17.01 1.08 7.91
N ASN A 305 -16.28 1.03 9.02
CA ASN A 305 -15.18 1.92 9.36
C ASN A 305 -13.95 1.13 9.79
N TYR A 306 -12.76 1.68 9.51
CA TYR A 306 -11.47 1.16 9.95
C TYR A 306 -11.45 0.95 11.46
N GLN A 307 -10.83 -0.13 11.91
CA GLN A 307 -10.61 -0.41 13.33
C GLN A 307 -9.12 -0.20 13.63
N PRO A 308 -8.75 0.89 14.33
CA PRO A 308 -7.36 1.13 14.68
C PRO A 308 -6.78 0.04 15.58
N LEU A 309 -5.52 -0.33 15.35
CA LEU A 309 -4.86 -1.44 16.05
C LEU A 309 -4.15 -0.97 17.33
N SER A 310 -3.28 0.02 17.18
CA SER A 310 -2.43 0.57 18.23
C SER A 310 -3.19 1.45 19.21
N ALA A 311 -2.63 1.63 20.42
CA ALA A 311 -3.23 2.49 21.44
C ALA A 311 -3.30 3.96 21.00
N ILE A 312 -2.36 4.43 20.20
CA ILE A 312 -2.30 5.82 19.70
C ILE A 312 -3.31 6.03 18.57
N ALA A 313 -3.41 5.13 17.61
CA ALA A 313 -4.38 5.26 16.53
C ALA A 313 -5.83 5.20 17.05
N LYS A 314 -6.09 4.44 18.13
CA LYS A 314 -7.39 4.43 18.83
C LYS A 314 -7.80 5.77 19.43
N GLN A 315 -6.87 6.71 19.59
CA GLN A 315 -7.13 8.07 20.11
C GLN A 315 -7.37 9.09 19.00
N ALA A 316 -7.37 8.67 17.72
CA ALA A 316 -7.65 9.54 16.59
C ALA A 316 -9.01 10.23 16.75
N LYS A 317 -9.08 11.52 16.40
CA LYS A 317 -10.31 12.33 16.46
C LYS A 317 -11.10 12.32 15.14
N PHE A 318 -10.86 11.32 14.30
CA PHE A 318 -11.55 11.07 13.04
C PHE A 318 -11.83 9.58 12.90
N ILE A 319 -12.81 9.24 12.06
CA ILE A 319 -13.19 7.86 11.75
C ILE A 319 -13.00 7.67 10.25
N LEU A 320 -12.26 6.63 9.86
CA LEU A 320 -12.03 6.32 8.45
C LEU A 320 -13.11 5.36 7.93
N SER A 321 -13.93 5.82 7.00
CA SER A 321 -14.87 4.98 6.27
C SER A 321 -14.17 4.20 5.15
N LYS A 322 -14.87 3.24 4.53
CA LYS A 322 -14.37 2.57 3.31
C LYS A 322 -14.03 3.55 2.18
N HIS A 323 -14.76 4.67 2.07
CA HIS A 323 -14.52 5.71 1.08
C HIS A 323 -13.19 6.41 1.34
N ASP A 324 -12.95 6.83 2.58
CA ASP A 324 -11.72 7.53 2.97
C ASP A 324 -10.48 6.64 2.74
N LEU A 325 -10.60 5.34 3.01
CA LEU A 325 -9.53 4.35 2.80
C LEU A 325 -9.22 4.08 1.31
N GLN A 326 -9.97 4.63 0.38
CA GLN A 326 -9.62 4.60 -1.04
C GLN A 326 -8.63 5.71 -1.41
N LEU A 327 -8.53 6.79 -0.62
CA LEU A 327 -7.67 7.93 -0.91
C LEU A 327 -6.18 7.54 -1.11
N PRO A 328 -5.57 6.66 -0.28
CA PRO A 328 -4.19 6.20 -0.50
C PRO A 328 -3.99 5.46 -1.83
N LEU A 329 -5.08 4.97 -2.44
CA LEU A 329 -5.06 4.15 -3.65
C LEU A 329 -5.19 4.98 -4.94
N GLN A 330 -5.52 6.26 -4.79
CA GLN A 330 -5.86 7.15 -5.90
C GLN A 330 -4.62 7.77 -6.57
N GLN A 331 -3.40 7.49 -6.11
CA GLN A 331 -2.20 7.87 -6.84
C GLN A 331 -2.09 7.08 -8.15
N SER A 332 -2.15 7.81 -9.26
CA SER A 332 -2.06 7.31 -10.62
C SER A 332 -0.62 6.88 -10.96
N VAL A 333 -0.45 5.70 -11.56
CA VAL A 333 0.82 5.23 -12.10
C VAL A 333 0.67 5.03 -13.60
N ILE A 334 1.08 6.05 -14.35
CA ILE A 334 1.17 6.12 -15.82
C ILE A 334 -0.08 5.51 -16.50
N ALA A 335 -1.15 6.29 -16.55
CA ALA A 335 -2.30 5.95 -17.37
C ALA A 335 -2.01 6.29 -18.84
N ASN A 336 -2.38 5.40 -19.76
CA ASN A 336 -2.40 5.72 -21.19
C ASN A 336 -3.35 6.92 -21.41
N PRO A 337 -2.95 7.98 -22.15
CA PRO A 337 -3.81 9.15 -22.38
C PRO A 337 -5.22 8.80 -22.87
N LYS A 338 -5.34 7.74 -23.67
CA LYS A 338 -6.64 7.23 -24.14
C LYS A 338 -7.50 6.64 -23.02
N GLN A 339 -6.89 5.97 -22.05
CA GLN A 339 -7.60 5.42 -20.89
C GLN A 339 -8.05 6.54 -19.94
N GLN A 340 -7.22 7.57 -19.79
CA GLN A 340 -7.54 8.77 -19.02
C GLN A 340 -8.72 9.53 -19.63
N GLN A 341 -8.70 9.76 -20.94
CA GLN A 341 -9.83 10.40 -21.64
C GLN A 341 -11.13 9.60 -21.49
N LEU A 342 -11.08 8.26 -21.59
CA LEU A 342 -12.24 7.41 -21.36
C LEU A 342 -12.75 7.51 -19.92
N ARG A 343 -11.86 7.59 -18.93
CA ARG A 343 -12.22 7.77 -17.52
C ARG A 343 -12.90 9.12 -17.30
N HIS A 344 -12.40 10.18 -17.93
CA HIS A 344 -13.04 11.49 -17.88
C HIS A 344 -14.43 11.45 -18.49
N GLN A 345 -14.56 10.86 -19.68
CA GLN A 345 -15.87 10.71 -20.30
C GLN A 345 -16.84 9.93 -19.39
N GLU A 346 -16.40 8.82 -18.79
CA GLU A 346 -17.23 8.04 -17.87
C GLU A 346 -17.72 8.85 -16.68
N ILE A 347 -16.81 9.58 -16.00
CA ILE A 347 -17.17 10.38 -14.82
C ILE A 347 -18.13 11.51 -15.20
N ALA A 348 -17.87 12.22 -16.30
CA ALA A 348 -18.76 13.29 -16.77
C ALA A 348 -20.17 12.75 -17.07
N TRP A 349 -20.27 11.61 -17.75
CA TRP A 349 -21.55 11.00 -18.09
C TRP A 349 -22.28 10.45 -16.87
N ARG A 350 -21.56 9.86 -15.91
CA ARG A 350 -22.13 9.46 -14.61
C ARG A 350 -22.74 10.66 -13.87
N LEU A 351 -22.03 11.78 -13.81
CA LEU A 351 -22.51 12.99 -13.13
C LEU A 351 -23.66 13.67 -13.88
N ALA A 352 -23.63 13.64 -15.22
CA ALA A 352 -24.74 14.11 -16.05
C ALA A 352 -26.01 13.29 -15.82
N PHE A 353 -25.88 11.95 -15.82
CA PHE A 353 -27.00 11.06 -15.51
C PHE A 353 -27.48 11.22 -14.07
N ASP A 354 -26.58 11.43 -13.10
CA ASP A 354 -26.97 11.71 -11.72
C ASP A 354 -27.81 13.00 -11.60
N SER A 355 -27.50 14.04 -12.38
CA SER A 355 -28.37 15.22 -12.43
C SER A 355 -29.73 14.90 -13.07
N LEU A 356 -29.74 14.21 -14.22
CA LEU A 356 -30.98 13.84 -14.92
C LEU A 356 -31.90 12.97 -14.07
N GLN A 357 -31.35 11.99 -13.35
CA GLN A 357 -32.17 11.09 -12.53
C GLN A 357 -32.77 11.79 -11.31
N ARG A 358 -32.09 12.80 -10.73
CA ARG A 358 -32.65 13.62 -9.64
C ARG A 358 -33.85 14.41 -10.11
N ASP A 359 -33.70 15.08 -11.25
CA ASP A 359 -34.77 15.88 -11.85
C ASP A 359 -35.95 15.00 -12.29
N ALA A 360 -35.67 13.83 -12.88
CA ALA A 360 -36.71 12.89 -13.31
C ALA A 360 -37.48 12.23 -12.14
N ARG A 361 -36.86 12.13 -10.97
CA ARG A 361 -37.45 11.50 -9.76
C ARG A 361 -37.94 12.50 -8.73
N ASP A 362 -37.69 13.80 -8.94
CA ASP A 362 -37.95 14.87 -7.98
C ASP A 362 -37.35 14.59 -6.59
N CYS A 363 -36.10 14.10 -6.55
CA CYS A 363 -35.38 13.81 -5.30
C CYS A 363 -33.89 14.11 -5.42
N ASP A 364 -33.27 14.59 -4.34
CA ASP A 364 -31.83 14.89 -4.28
C ASP A 364 -31.00 13.70 -3.76
N ASP A 365 -31.37 12.48 -4.14
CA ASP A 365 -30.67 11.25 -3.75
C ASP A 365 -29.70 10.76 -4.83
N TYR A 366 -28.48 10.42 -4.44
CA TYR A 366 -27.49 9.83 -5.35
C TYR A 366 -27.91 8.40 -5.76
N LEU A 367 -27.85 8.11 -7.06
CA LEU A 367 -28.22 6.80 -7.61
C LEU A 367 -27.00 6.12 -8.26
N PRO A 368 -26.26 5.26 -7.53
CA PRO A 368 -25.01 4.70 -8.03
C PRO A 368 -25.25 3.70 -9.15
N ILE A 369 -24.75 3.95 -10.37
CA ILE A 369 -24.83 3.00 -11.49
C ILE A 369 -23.72 1.93 -11.42
N PRO A 370 -23.96 0.69 -11.87
CA PRO A 370 -22.97 -0.39 -11.83
C PRO A 370 -21.74 -0.09 -12.70
N SER A 371 -20.77 -1.00 -12.70
CA SER A 371 -19.57 -0.89 -13.55
C SER A 371 -19.94 -0.71 -15.02
N VAL A 372 -19.34 0.30 -15.66
CA VAL A 372 -19.59 0.66 -17.05
C VAL A 372 -18.62 -0.09 -17.95
N LYS A 373 -19.16 -0.79 -18.94
CA LYS A 373 -18.40 -1.45 -20.01
C LYS A 373 -17.97 -0.41 -21.03
N ARG A 374 -16.81 -0.61 -21.64
CA ARG A 374 -16.29 0.29 -22.69
C ARG A 374 -17.27 0.51 -23.85
N SER A 375 -18.05 -0.51 -24.22
CA SER A 375 -19.07 -0.42 -25.27
C SER A 375 -20.20 0.57 -24.94
N GLN A 376 -20.42 0.88 -23.67
CA GLN A 376 -21.40 1.87 -23.21
C GLN A 376 -20.86 3.30 -23.25
N LEU A 377 -19.55 3.47 -23.41
CA LEU A 377 -18.87 4.77 -23.54
C LEU A 377 -18.51 5.10 -25.00
N SER A 378 -18.67 4.15 -25.92
CA SER A 378 -18.35 4.35 -27.34
C SER A 378 -19.53 4.87 -28.18
N GLY A 379 -20.74 4.96 -27.62
CA GLY A 379 -21.94 5.47 -28.28
C GLY A 379 -22.18 6.95 -28.00
N GLU A 380 -23.43 7.40 -28.12
CA GLU A 380 -23.83 8.76 -27.76
C GLU A 380 -24.16 8.87 -26.26
N PHE A 381 -24.09 10.09 -25.71
CA PHE A 381 -24.45 10.34 -24.31
C PHE A 381 -25.91 9.93 -24.00
N SER A 382 -26.84 10.13 -24.95
CA SER A 382 -28.23 9.71 -24.79
C SER A 382 -28.36 8.19 -24.63
N ASP A 383 -27.58 7.40 -25.36
CA ASP A 383 -27.60 5.94 -25.27
C ASP A 383 -27.14 5.48 -23.88
N PHE A 384 -26.11 6.13 -23.34
CA PHE A 384 -25.64 5.89 -21.99
C PHE A 384 -26.72 6.19 -20.95
N CYS A 385 -27.39 7.34 -21.04
CA CYS A 385 -28.47 7.70 -20.11
C CYS A 385 -29.67 6.76 -20.22
N GLN A 386 -30.07 6.35 -21.42
CA GLN A 386 -31.15 5.38 -21.62
C GLN A 386 -30.80 4.02 -21.01
N TRP A 387 -29.57 3.54 -21.22
CA TRP A 387 -29.08 2.34 -20.58
C TRP A 387 -29.09 2.46 -19.04
N ALA A 388 -28.54 3.54 -18.50
CA ALA A 388 -28.46 3.76 -17.07
C ALA A 388 -29.86 3.86 -16.44
N ALA A 389 -30.79 4.57 -17.07
CA ALA A 389 -32.18 4.66 -16.67
C ALA A 389 -32.87 3.29 -16.66
N LYS A 390 -32.67 2.48 -17.71
CA LYS A 390 -33.20 1.11 -17.77
C LYS A 390 -32.66 0.23 -16.65
N VAL A 391 -31.35 0.27 -16.39
CA VAL A 391 -30.72 -0.49 -15.30
C VAL A 391 -31.24 -0.07 -13.93
N LYS A 392 -31.56 1.22 -13.76
CA LYS A 392 -32.01 1.80 -12.50
C LYS A 392 -33.51 1.98 -12.37
N SER A 393 -34.29 1.53 -13.36
CA SER A 393 -35.73 1.71 -13.42
C SER A 393 -36.16 3.16 -13.22
N VAL A 394 -35.40 4.10 -13.80
CA VAL A 394 -35.73 5.53 -13.79
C VAL A 394 -36.58 5.83 -15.02
N ALA A 395 -37.78 6.36 -14.82
CA ALA A 395 -38.62 6.85 -15.91
C ALA A 395 -38.08 8.20 -16.39
N LEU A 396 -37.54 8.25 -17.61
CA LEU A 396 -37.08 9.49 -18.21
C LEU A 396 -38.26 10.26 -18.84
N PRO A 397 -38.24 11.60 -18.83
CA PRO A 397 -39.21 12.42 -19.57
C PRO A 397 -39.23 12.08 -21.08
N GLU A 398 -40.37 12.28 -21.74
CA GLU A 398 -40.50 12.05 -23.19
C GLU A 398 -39.52 12.89 -24.03
N ARG A 399 -39.18 14.08 -23.54
CA ARG A 399 -38.21 14.98 -24.15
C ARG A 399 -37.16 15.34 -23.11
N VAL A 400 -35.93 14.90 -23.33
CA VAL A 400 -34.77 15.24 -22.50
C VAL A 400 -33.85 16.18 -23.26
N ASP A 401 -33.46 17.28 -22.63
CA ASP A 401 -32.40 18.15 -23.13
C ASP A 401 -31.03 17.53 -22.84
N TRP A 402 -30.59 16.63 -23.71
CA TRP A 402 -29.33 15.90 -23.55
C TRP A 402 -28.12 16.83 -23.46
N GLN A 403 -28.13 17.95 -24.20
CA GLN A 403 -27.01 18.89 -24.23
C GLN A 403 -26.90 19.65 -22.89
N HIS A 404 -28.03 20.04 -22.30
CA HIS A 404 -28.08 20.63 -20.97
C HIS A 404 -27.43 19.71 -19.92
N TYR A 405 -27.87 18.45 -19.83
CA TYR A 405 -27.35 17.52 -18.83
C TYR A 405 -25.88 17.15 -19.07
N LEU A 406 -25.45 17.00 -20.32
CA LEU A 406 -24.04 16.77 -20.63
C LEU A 406 -23.16 17.93 -20.15
N LYS A 407 -23.58 19.18 -20.42
CA LYS A 407 -22.89 20.37 -19.93
C LYS A 407 -22.82 20.40 -18.40
N LEU A 408 -23.91 20.06 -17.73
CA LEU A 408 -23.95 19.98 -16.26
C LEU A 408 -23.02 18.89 -15.73
N GLY A 409 -22.96 17.72 -16.36
CA GLY A 409 -22.03 16.66 -15.98
C GLY A 409 -20.56 17.05 -16.14
N LEU A 410 -20.20 17.76 -17.22
CA LEU A 410 -18.85 18.31 -17.41
C LEU A 410 -18.50 19.35 -16.34
N GLN A 411 -19.44 20.24 -15.99
CA GLN A 411 -19.24 21.22 -14.92
C GLN A 411 -19.06 20.54 -13.56
N ARG A 412 -19.89 19.54 -13.24
CA ARG A 412 -19.77 18.76 -12.01
C ARG A 412 -18.47 17.98 -11.96
N GLN A 413 -18.05 17.37 -13.06
CA GLN A 413 -16.76 16.69 -13.14
C GLN A 413 -15.61 17.66 -12.83
N ARG A 414 -15.64 18.84 -13.45
CA ARG A 414 -14.62 19.88 -13.25
C ARG A 414 -14.50 20.28 -11.77
N LEU A 415 -15.62 20.34 -11.06
CA LEU A 415 -15.68 20.54 -9.62
C LEU A 415 -15.14 19.33 -8.85
N THR A 416 -15.62 18.11 -9.15
CA THR A 416 -15.21 16.87 -8.47
C THR A 416 -13.69 16.67 -8.55
N ARG A 417 -13.08 16.85 -9.73
CA ARG A 417 -11.62 16.77 -9.92
C ARG A 417 -10.86 17.73 -9.01
N ARG A 418 -11.39 18.94 -8.79
CA ARG A 418 -10.79 19.97 -7.92
C ARG A 418 -10.94 19.66 -6.43
N ILE A 419 -12.05 19.06 -6.03
CA ILE A 419 -12.24 18.58 -4.66
C ILE A 419 -11.26 17.43 -4.39
N ASP A 420 -11.21 16.45 -5.31
CA ASP A 420 -10.33 15.28 -5.20
C ASP A 420 -8.86 15.71 -5.13
N LEU A 421 -8.44 16.70 -5.94
CA LEU A 421 -7.07 17.21 -5.95
C LEU A 421 -6.61 17.72 -4.58
N ILE A 422 -7.49 18.37 -3.83
CA ILE A 422 -7.18 18.82 -2.46
C ILE A 422 -7.21 17.66 -1.46
N ALA A 423 -8.13 16.70 -1.62
CA ALA A 423 -8.09 15.48 -0.82
C ALA A 423 -6.77 14.71 -1.05
N HIS A 424 -6.26 14.68 -2.28
CA HIS A 424 -5.04 14.00 -2.67
C HIS A 424 -3.78 14.55 -1.99
N LEU A 425 -3.79 15.78 -1.48
CA LEU A 425 -2.70 16.28 -0.62
C LEU A 425 -2.43 15.33 0.56
N PHE A 426 -3.46 14.65 1.08
CA PHE A 426 -3.39 13.82 2.27
C PHE A 426 -3.19 12.32 1.97
N ARG A 427 -3.05 11.91 0.70
CA ARG A 427 -2.98 10.48 0.34
C ARG A 427 -1.78 9.75 0.96
N LYS A 428 -0.60 10.36 0.94
CA LYS A 428 0.62 9.79 1.54
C LYS A 428 0.58 9.85 3.07
N ALA A 429 0.09 10.95 3.65
CA ALA A 429 -0.11 11.06 5.09
C ALA A 429 -1.07 9.98 5.63
N LEU A 430 -2.16 9.71 4.91
CA LEU A 430 -3.12 8.67 5.28
C LEU A 430 -2.56 7.25 5.09
N GLU A 431 -1.79 7.00 4.02
CA GLU A 431 -1.04 5.75 3.86
C GLU A 431 -0.07 5.52 5.03
N GLN A 432 0.71 6.55 5.37
CA GLN A 432 1.67 6.51 6.47
C GLN A 432 0.98 6.25 7.81
N TYR A 433 -0.16 6.90 8.07
CA TYR A 433 -0.97 6.65 9.26
C TYR A 433 -1.34 5.16 9.40
N LEU A 434 -1.81 4.55 8.31
CA LEU A 434 -2.24 3.14 8.29
C LEU A 434 -1.07 2.17 8.44
N VAL A 435 0.11 2.50 7.88
CA VAL A 435 1.34 1.73 8.08
C VAL A 435 1.83 1.84 9.52
N LEU A 436 1.90 3.05 10.06
CA LEU A 436 2.40 3.30 11.41
C LEU A 436 1.50 2.74 12.50
N ASP A 437 0.18 2.68 12.29
CA ASP A 437 -0.74 1.99 13.19
C ASP A 437 -0.37 0.51 13.36
N ARG A 438 -0.05 -0.18 12.25
CA ARG A 438 0.43 -1.58 12.27
C ARG A 438 1.80 -1.70 12.94
N CYS A 439 2.70 -0.76 12.70
CA CYS A 439 4.03 -0.76 13.31
C CYS A 439 3.94 -0.58 14.83
N CYS A 440 3.20 0.43 15.29
CA CYS A 440 2.98 0.69 16.71
C CYS A 440 2.29 -0.49 17.39
N TYR A 441 1.28 -1.10 16.75
CA TYR A 441 0.64 -2.32 17.27
C TYR A 441 1.66 -3.45 17.48
N MET A 442 2.56 -3.70 16.53
CA MET A 442 3.58 -4.73 16.69
C MET A 442 4.59 -4.39 17.79
N GLU A 443 5.04 -3.12 17.89
CA GLU A 443 5.92 -2.65 18.97
C GLU A 443 5.29 -2.82 20.36
N GLU A 444 4.01 -2.45 20.51
CA GLU A 444 3.23 -2.64 21.73
C GLU A 444 3.19 -4.11 22.18
N HIS A 445 3.34 -5.05 21.25
CA HIS A 445 3.37 -6.49 21.50
C HIS A 445 4.79 -7.07 21.55
N GLY A 446 5.82 -6.24 21.72
CA GLY A 446 7.21 -6.66 21.94
C GLY A 446 7.92 -7.14 20.67
N TYR A 447 7.50 -6.61 19.52
CA TYR A 447 8.24 -6.77 18.27
C TYR A 447 9.16 -5.58 18.03
N GLN A 448 10.35 -5.86 17.51
CA GLN A 448 11.20 -4.87 16.88
C GLN A 448 10.76 -4.72 15.42
N VAL A 449 10.42 -3.50 14.98
CA VAL A 449 9.82 -3.26 13.67
C VAL A 449 10.72 -2.41 12.80
N THR A 450 10.82 -2.74 11.52
CA THR A 450 11.45 -1.94 10.47
C THR A 450 10.46 -1.69 9.34
N VAL A 451 10.57 -0.52 8.72
CA VAL A 451 9.78 -0.13 7.55
C VAL A 451 10.73 0.27 6.44
N SER A 452 10.56 -0.31 5.25
CA SER A 452 11.37 -0.03 4.07
C SER A 452 10.52 0.00 2.80
N LEU A 453 11.12 0.39 1.67
CA LEU A 453 10.52 0.19 0.36
C LEU A 453 11.15 -1.06 -0.27
N PHE A 454 10.33 -2.02 -0.72
CA PHE A 454 10.85 -3.24 -1.33
C PHE A 454 11.05 -3.12 -2.85
N CYS A 455 10.48 -2.10 -3.50
CA CYS A 455 10.65 -1.88 -4.94
C CYS A 455 10.39 -0.41 -5.34
N SER A 456 10.65 -0.05 -6.60
CA SER A 456 10.33 1.28 -7.13
C SER A 456 8.82 1.53 -7.25
N GLU A 457 8.39 2.78 -7.05
CA GLU A 457 7.00 3.21 -7.25
C GLU A 457 6.48 2.92 -8.67
N GLN A 458 7.36 2.80 -9.68
CA GLN A 458 6.97 2.42 -11.05
C GLN A 458 6.46 0.98 -11.16
N ILE A 459 6.95 0.08 -10.29
CA ILE A 459 6.51 -1.33 -10.22
C ILE A 459 5.18 -1.38 -9.46
N THR A 460 5.18 -0.83 -8.25
CA THR A 460 3.97 -0.52 -7.50
C THR A 460 4.20 0.69 -6.63
N PRO A 461 3.32 1.67 -6.67
CA PRO A 461 3.37 2.81 -5.75
C PRO A 461 2.94 2.45 -4.31
N ARG A 462 2.37 1.27 -4.07
CA ARG A 462 2.22 0.67 -2.73
C ARG A 462 3.34 -0.34 -2.55
N ASN A 463 4.53 0.17 -2.21
CA ASN A 463 5.79 -0.56 -2.13
C ASN A 463 6.38 -0.59 -0.71
N THR A 464 5.60 -0.21 0.30
CA THR A 464 6.05 -0.27 1.70
C THR A 464 6.07 -1.71 2.20
N LEU A 465 7.16 -2.09 2.85
CA LEU A 465 7.38 -3.36 3.53
C LEU A 465 7.50 -3.08 5.03
N ILE A 466 6.69 -3.76 5.83
CA ILE A 466 6.82 -3.81 7.29
C ILE A 466 7.44 -5.16 7.64
N GLN A 467 8.56 -5.16 8.36
CA GLN A 467 9.14 -6.36 8.95
C GLN A 467 9.14 -6.23 10.47
N ALA A 468 8.61 -7.23 11.16
CA ALA A 468 8.54 -7.26 12.61
C ALA A 468 9.21 -8.53 13.13
N GLN A 469 10.05 -8.38 14.16
CA GLN A 469 10.77 -9.46 14.83
C GLN A 469 10.36 -9.58 16.28
N LYS A 470 9.95 -10.76 16.72
CA LYS A 470 9.71 -11.00 18.15
C LYS A 470 11.04 -10.95 18.91
N MET A 471 11.14 -10.07 19.90
CA MET A 471 12.29 -10.03 20.79
C MET A 471 12.26 -11.21 21.77
N SER A 472 13.35 -11.95 21.86
CA SER A 472 13.55 -12.95 22.92
C SER A 472 13.61 -12.23 24.26
N ARG A 473 12.74 -12.61 25.20
CA ARG A 473 12.78 -12.13 26.57
C ARG A 473 13.97 -12.71 27.33
#